data_AF-A0A0L9TLG7-F1
#
_entry.id   AF-A0A0L9TLG7-F1
#
_cell.length_a   1.000
_cell.length_b   1.000
_cell.length_c   1.000
_cell.angle_alpha   90.00
_cell.angle_beta   90.00
_cell.angle_gamma   90.00
#
_symmetry.space_group_name_H-M   'P 1'
#
loop_
_entity.id
_entity.type
_entity.pdbx_description
1 polymer ?
#
loop_
_entity_poly.entity_id
_entity_poly.type
_entity_poly.pdbx_seq_one_letter_code
_entity_poly.pdbx_strand_id
1 'polypeptide(L)'
;MKYPSTDGTICTVRADQKMARECYVVGLRVQPLVHKREGKGKDVALADLDPRVDIEERMEPQEGTRPFSLGKWEGQNTSVATGLTTEQVNTVGFFIEKEP
;
A
#
# COMPACT_ATOMS: atom_id res chain seq x y z
N MET A 1 20.00 4.65 -20.03
CA MET A 1 19.05 5.72 -19.61
C MET A 1 18.97 6.78 -20.71
N LYS A 2 17.79 7.35 -20.97
CA LYS A 2 17.58 8.40 -21.98
C LYS A 2 17.29 9.72 -21.28
N TYR A 3 17.95 10.79 -21.69
CA TYR A 3 17.79 12.14 -21.11
C TYR A 3 17.68 13.18 -22.22
N PRO A 4 16.80 14.19 -22.08
CA PRO A 4 16.77 15.31 -23.00
C PRO A 4 18.03 16.18 -22.83
N SER A 5 18.65 16.54 -23.94
CA SER A 5 19.71 17.56 -24.01
C SER A 5 19.10 18.96 -24.10
N THR A 6 19.91 20.00 -23.84
CA THR A 6 19.53 21.42 -23.98
C THR A 6 19.01 21.74 -25.38
N ASP A 7 19.51 21.02 -26.39
CA ASP A 7 19.20 21.23 -27.80
C ASP A 7 18.06 20.32 -28.28
N GLY A 8 17.29 19.72 -27.36
CA GLY A 8 16.14 18.87 -27.66
C GLY A 8 16.47 17.47 -28.16
N THR A 9 17.75 17.11 -28.28
CA THR A 9 18.19 15.77 -28.68
C THR A 9 18.14 14.80 -27.49
N ILE A 10 17.71 13.55 -27.73
CA ILE A 10 17.71 12.52 -26.69
C ILE A 10 19.10 11.89 -26.58
N CYS A 11 19.81 12.20 -25.49
CA CYS A 11 21.07 11.59 -25.12
C CYS A 11 20.83 10.24 -24.44
N THR A 12 21.55 9.20 -24.85
CA THR A 12 21.48 7.89 -24.20
C THR A 12 22.74 7.62 -23.41
N VAL A 13 22.62 7.63 -22.08
CA VAL A 13 23.69 7.21 -21.18
C VAL A 13 23.67 5.68 -21.12
N ARG A 14 24.75 5.05 -21.59
CA ARG A 14 25.00 3.62 -21.43
C ARG A 14 25.74 3.41 -20.11
N ALA A 15 25.03 2.91 -19.11
CA ALA A 15 25.65 2.48 -17.86
C ALA A 15 26.31 1.12 -18.08
N ASP A 16 27.49 0.90 -17.49
CA ASP A 16 28.07 -0.43 -17.39
C ASP A 16 27.20 -1.28 -16.47
N GLN A 17 26.46 -2.20 -17.07
CA GLN A 17 25.53 -3.06 -16.36
C GLN A 17 26.26 -3.97 -15.36
N LYS A 18 27.51 -4.36 -15.64
CA LYS A 18 28.30 -5.18 -14.72
C LYS A 18 28.64 -4.38 -13.47
N MET A 19 29.18 -3.18 -13.65
CA MET A 19 29.50 -2.28 -12.54
C MET A 19 28.26 -1.95 -11.69
N ALA A 20 27.13 -1.66 -12.33
CA ALA A 20 25.89 -1.37 -11.60
C ALA A 20 25.42 -2.55 -10.73
N ARG A 21 25.56 -3.79 -11.23
CA ARG A 21 25.24 -5.01 -10.47
C ARG A 21 26.20 -5.20 -9.29
N GLU A 22 27.49 -4.97 -9.49
CA GLU A 22 28.49 -5.06 -8.42
C GLU A 22 28.23 -4.03 -7.31
N CYS A 23 27.94 -2.77 -7.67
CA CYS A 23 27.60 -1.73 -6.70
C CYS A 23 26.33 -2.08 -5.89
N TYR A 24 25.31 -2.66 -6.52
CA TYR A 24 24.09 -3.08 -5.83
C TYR A 24 24.36 -4.17 -4.78
N VAL A 25 25.12 -5.21 -5.15
CA VAL A 25 25.48 -6.30 -4.23
C VAL A 25 26.31 -5.79 -3.06
N VAL A 26 27.24 -4.86 -3.30
CA VAL A 26 28.05 -4.25 -2.25
C VAL A 26 27.19 -3.40 -1.32
N GLY A 27 26.28 -2.58 -1.86
CA GLY A 27 25.36 -1.75 -1.07
C GLY A 27 24.39 -2.56 -0.21
N LEU A 28 23.93 -3.72 -0.69
CA LEU A 28 23.08 -4.63 0.08
C LEU A 28 23.80 -5.31 1.26
N ARG A 29 25.13 -5.44 1.20
CA ARG A 29 25.94 -6.00 2.30
C ARG A 29 26.21 -4.98 3.41
N VAL A 30 25.98 -3.69 3.15
CA VAL A 30 25.94 -2.68 4.20
C VAL A 30 24.70 -2.99 5.03
N GLN A 31 24.90 -3.21 6.33
CA GLN A 31 23.86 -3.65 7.25
C GLN A 31 22.54 -2.90 6.99
N PRO A 32 21.38 -3.59 6.98
CA PRO A 32 20.11 -2.91 6.82
C PRO A 32 20.05 -1.81 7.87
N LEU A 33 19.83 -0.57 7.43
CA LEU A 33 19.53 0.53 8.33
C LEU A 33 18.26 0.10 9.05
N VAL A 34 18.41 -0.46 10.25
CA VAL A 34 17.30 -0.86 11.10
C VAL A 34 16.62 0.44 11.42
N HIS A 35 15.64 0.81 10.60
CA HIS A 35 14.69 1.82 10.95
C HIS A 35 13.99 1.22 12.16
N LYS A 36 14.41 1.64 13.37
CA LYS A 36 13.66 1.37 14.58
C LYS A 36 12.27 1.88 14.29
N ARG A 37 11.35 0.97 13.94
CA ARG A 37 9.93 1.24 13.95
C ARG A 37 9.60 1.44 15.43
N GLU A 38 9.78 2.65 15.90
CA GLU A 38 9.15 3.10 17.14
C GLU A 38 7.66 3.19 16.85
N GLY A 39 7.00 2.05 16.99
CA GLY A 39 5.57 1.93 16.87
C GLY A 39 5.15 0.81 17.79
N LYS A 40 4.58 1.17 18.94
CA LYS A 40 3.73 0.29 19.74
C LYS A 40 2.49 -0.06 18.90
N GLY A 41 2.67 -0.88 17.87
CA GLY A 41 1.61 -1.56 17.16
C GLY A 41 1.43 -2.91 17.82
N LYS A 42 0.20 -3.23 18.21
CA LYS A 42 -0.24 -4.52 18.75
C LYS A 42 0.42 -5.66 17.96
N ASP A 43 0.87 -6.71 18.65
CA ASP A 43 1.36 -7.96 18.03
C ASP A 43 0.31 -8.46 17.02
N VAL A 44 0.46 -8.06 15.77
CA VAL A 44 -0.16 -8.73 14.64
C VAL A 44 0.69 -9.98 14.48
N ALA A 45 0.13 -11.13 14.84
CA ALA A 45 0.75 -12.42 14.60
C ALA A 45 1.33 -12.42 13.17
N LEU A 46 2.55 -12.93 13.03
CA LEU A 46 3.37 -12.88 11.84
C LEU A 46 2.75 -13.71 10.69
N ALA A 47 1.58 -13.33 10.23
CA ALA A 47 0.88 -13.95 9.12
C ALA A 47 1.65 -13.62 7.85
N ASP A 48 1.96 -14.65 7.06
CA ASP A 48 2.57 -14.49 5.76
C ASP A 48 1.59 -13.74 4.85
N LEU A 49 1.98 -12.52 4.45
CA LEU A 49 1.17 -11.64 3.61
C LEU A 49 1.44 -11.85 2.11
N ASP A 50 2.14 -12.92 1.71
CA ASP A 50 2.30 -13.22 0.30
C ASP A 50 0.92 -13.56 -0.32
N PRO A 51 0.45 -12.78 -1.31
CA PRO A 51 -0.86 -12.97 -1.93
C PRO A 51 -1.00 -14.31 -2.68
N ARG A 52 0.11 -15.03 -2.90
CA ARG A 52 0.17 -16.33 -3.58
C ARG A 52 0.00 -17.51 -2.63
N VAL A 53 0.03 -17.28 -1.32
CA VAL A 53 -0.17 -18.32 -0.30
C VAL A 53 -1.67 -18.51 -0.09
N ASP A 54 -2.04 -19.75 0.21
CA ASP A 54 -3.43 -20.18 0.31
C ASP A 54 -4.23 -19.28 1.24
N ILE A 55 -5.43 -18.94 0.78
CA ILE A 55 -6.35 -17.99 1.38
C ILE A 55 -7.06 -18.59 2.60
N GLU A 56 -7.04 -19.92 2.76
CA GLU A 56 -7.77 -20.62 3.82
C GLU A 56 -7.18 -20.44 5.22
N GLU A 57 -5.89 -20.09 5.35
CA GLU A 57 -5.29 -19.74 6.65
C GLU A 57 -5.53 -18.25 7.01
N ARG A 58 -6.18 -17.47 6.14
CA ARG A 58 -6.46 -16.07 6.44
C ARG A 58 -7.58 -15.96 7.46
N MET A 59 -7.35 -15.16 8.47
CA MET A 59 -8.37 -14.79 9.44
C MET A 59 -9.49 -14.04 8.72
N GLU A 60 -10.67 -14.63 8.68
CA GLU A 60 -11.87 -13.94 8.22
C GLU A 60 -12.19 -12.75 9.13
N PRO A 61 -12.79 -11.67 8.60
CA PRO A 61 -13.25 -10.57 9.44
C PRO A 61 -14.19 -11.10 10.52
N GLN A 62 -13.88 -10.79 11.78
CA GLN A 62 -14.66 -11.28 12.93
C GLN A 62 -16.14 -10.84 12.87
N GLU A 63 -16.42 -9.75 12.15
CA GLU A 63 -17.75 -9.15 12.04
C GLU A 63 -18.21 -9.09 10.59
N GLY A 64 -19.49 -9.43 10.36
CA GLY A 64 -20.12 -9.28 9.05
C GLY A 64 -20.19 -7.82 8.61
N THR A 65 -20.34 -7.60 7.31
CA THR A 65 -20.48 -6.26 6.73
C THR A 65 -21.90 -6.00 6.22
N ARG A 66 -22.32 -4.73 6.22
CA ARG A 66 -23.58 -4.24 5.63
C ARG A 66 -23.29 -3.17 4.58
N PRO A 67 -24.12 -3.04 3.53
CA PRO A 67 -23.95 -1.98 2.54
C PRO A 67 -24.24 -0.60 3.15
N PHE A 68 -23.47 0.40 2.72
CA PHE A 68 -23.60 1.81 3.08
C PHE A 68 -23.43 2.67 1.84
N SER A 69 -24.36 3.58 1.61
CA SER A 69 -24.31 4.53 0.50
C SER A 69 -23.45 5.72 0.89
N LEU A 70 -22.34 5.91 0.16
CA LEU A 70 -21.40 7.01 0.38
C LEU A 70 -21.94 8.33 -0.15
N GLY A 71 -22.75 8.31 -1.21
CA GLY A 71 -23.26 9.52 -1.84
C GLY A 71 -24.58 9.32 -2.56
N LYS A 72 -24.96 10.30 -3.38
CA LYS A 72 -26.29 10.39 -4.02
C LYS A 72 -26.40 9.58 -5.33
N TRP A 73 -25.28 9.12 -5.88
CA TRP A 73 -25.24 8.44 -7.17
C TRP A 73 -25.46 6.94 -7.02
N GLU A 74 -26.24 6.35 -7.92
CA GLU A 74 -26.38 4.90 -8.00
C GLU A 74 -25.00 4.28 -8.30
N GLY A 75 -24.53 3.41 -7.40
CA GLY A 75 -23.22 2.75 -7.48
C GLY A 75 -22.16 3.28 -6.49
N GLN A 76 -22.40 4.40 -5.80
CA GLN A 76 -21.53 4.89 -4.73
C GLN A 76 -21.82 4.18 -3.40
N ASN A 77 -21.59 2.87 -3.38
CA ASN A 77 -21.84 2.01 -2.23
C ASN A 77 -20.52 1.42 -1.72
N THR A 78 -20.35 1.38 -0.41
CA THR A 78 -19.26 0.64 0.26
C THR A 78 -19.84 -0.33 1.28
N SER A 79 -19.07 -1.30 1.72
CA SER A 79 -19.43 -2.16 2.86
C SER A 79 -18.82 -1.61 4.15
N VAL A 80 -19.59 -1.63 5.24
CA VAL A 80 -19.14 -1.22 6.58
C VAL A 80 -19.44 -2.32 7.58
N ALA A 81 -18.65 -2.44 8.65
CA ALA A 81 -18.85 -3.47 9.67
C ALA A 81 -20.21 -3.30 10.38
N THR A 82 -20.83 -4.42 10.73
CA THR A 82 -22.15 -4.45 11.38
C THR A 82 -22.11 -3.89 12.81
N GLY A 83 -20.97 -3.98 13.50
CA GLY A 83 -20.77 -3.42 14.84
C GLY A 83 -20.65 -1.89 14.91
N LEU A 84 -20.57 -1.18 13.77
CA LEU A 84 -20.44 0.28 13.77
C LEU A 84 -21.79 0.98 13.98
N THR A 85 -21.78 2.01 14.84
CA THR A 85 -22.96 2.87 15.03
C THR A 85 -23.18 3.78 13.83
N THR A 86 -24.40 4.27 13.65
CA THR A 86 -24.75 5.16 12.54
C THR A 86 -23.90 6.43 12.52
N GLU A 87 -23.57 6.99 13.69
CA GLU A 87 -22.71 8.18 13.81
C GLU A 87 -21.28 7.94 13.32
N GLN A 88 -20.71 6.77 13.65
CA GLN A 88 -19.38 6.38 13.19
C GLN A 88 -19.35 6.18 11.68
N VAL A 89 -20.36 5.50 11.13
CA VAL A 89 -20.48 5.27 9.69
C VAL A 89 -20.62 6.60 8.93
N ASN A 90 -21.43 7.53 9.42
CA ASN A 90 -21.58 8.85 8.80
C ASN A 90 -20.31 9.69 8.88
N THR A 91 -19.57 9.61 9.98
CA THR A 91 -18.28 10.28 10.12
C THR A 91 -17.28 9.80 9.07
N VAL A 92 -17.19 8.48 8.89
CA VAL A 92 -16.32 7.88 7.86
C VAL A 92 -16.79 8.26 6.45
N GLY A 93 -18.09 8.22 6.18
CA GLY A 93 -18.66 8.64 4.90
C GLY A 93 -18.29 10.08 4.53
N PHE A 94 -18.35 11.00 5.49
CA PHE A 94 -17.96 12.41 5.28
C PHE A 94 -16.50 12.59 4.87
N PHE A 95 -15.58 11.80 5.44
CA PHE A 95 -14.17 11.86 5.07
C PHE A 95 -13.92 11.26 3.67
N ILE A 96 -14.64 10.20 3.31
CA ILE A 96 -14.49 9.53 2.02
C ILE A 96 -15.09 10.37 0.88
N GLU A 97 -16.22 11.06 1.09
CA GLU A 97 -16.79 12.00 0.10
C GLU A 97 -15.86 13.21 -0.20
N LYS A 98 -14.85 13.46 0.66
CA LYS A 98 -14.00 14.65 0.60
C LYS A 98 -12.70 14.48 -0.18
N GLU A 99 -12.35 13.29 -0.67
CA GLU A 99 -11.18 13.11 -1.54
C GLU A 99 -11.58 13.01 -3.02
N PRO A 100 -11.05 13.90 -3.89
CA PRO A 100 -11.23 13.85 -5.34
C PRO A 100 -10.34 12.82 -6.04
#